data_AF-A0A7X9YKT5-F1
#
_entry.id   AF-A0A7X9YKT5-F1
#
_cell.length_a   1.000
_cell.length_b   1.000
_cell.length_c   1.000
_cell.angle_alpha   90.00
_cell.angle_beta   90.00
_cell.angle_gamma   90.00
#
_symmetry.space_group_name_H-M   'P 1'
#
loop_
_entity.id
_entity.type
_entity.pdbx_description
1 polymer ?
#
loop_
_entity_poly.entity_id
_entity_poly.type
_entity_poly.pdbx_seq_one_letter_code
_entity_poly.pdbx_strand_id
1 'polypeptide(L)'
;MENPAPLPDSAPEVGPDEATTAQPPVRYVLFPRKGGWSSFPYPDIAALLSIEGDVYYVSSLTQTEDVPSVITVISLPEAEQLLLEPRTVAVVTHPYWLMATASLEPDLCIVLLPEPAGDEATSPLWESSISKLVGIADLVGTSSETRYMKLLFQGVRAVWLGGEDPTPAGTMQKDDLEVPLRDYELFFLHALRQILSGTLDSVTLLQCSVRADFYRQLRSKAGAHETISFLLAAYEYLLEDPRAIHSLQEAFTHAVMNGRSDCVVSHYRFLSAIHARAGKLEDALLVYGISASDEQERHHYEQLCRWLEAGEDQLVRAELLRINDDYGNALRILDELGGETARHWKFRIYQETGRVEEALALVHAIDIQDDASRRDYQQLSGSALALRGERHGAVRHFLETALEDEDALARIVELELLDHAVQQLLGEVP
;
A
#
# COMPACT_ATOMS: atom_id res chain seq x y z
N MET A 1 -69.63 -37.35 25.87
CA MET A 1 -68.83 -38.42 26.50
C MET A 1 -67.96 -38.99 25.41
N GLU A 2 -66.65 -38.81 25.49
CA GLU A 2 -65.67 -39.69 24.83
C GLU A 2 -64.29 -39.41 25.43
N ASN A 3 -63.63 -40.49 25.84
CA ASN A 3 -62.36 -40.55 26.59
C ASN A 3 -61.17 -40.08 25.76
N PRO A 4 -60.15 -39.44 26.37
CA PRO A 4 -58.80 -39.50 25.83
C PRO A 4 -58.08 -40.75 26.36
N ALA A 5 -57.55 -41.56 25.45
CA ALA A 5 -56.64 -42.68 25.71
C ALA A 5 -55.17 -42.22 25.50
N PRO A 6 -54.18 -42.93 26.10
CA PRO A 6 -52.91 -42.37 26.55
C PRO A 6 -51.81 -42.38 25.48
N LEU A 7 -50.80 -41.52 25.67
CA LEU A 7 -49.53 -41.55 24.94
C LEU A 7 -48.59 -42.59 25.58
N PRO A 8 -47.94 -43.46 24.78
CA PRO A 8 -46.76 -44.18 25.21
C PRO A 8 -45.50 -43.77 24.44
N ASP A 9 -44.41 -43.89 25.19
CA ASP A 9 -43.04 -44.24 24.79
C ASP A 9 -42.10 -43.18 24.20
N SER A 10 -41.22 -42.79 25.12
CA SER A 10 -39.94 -42.12 24.97
C SER A 10 -38.83 -42.99 24.36
N ALA A 11 -38.03 -42.33 23.52
CA ALA A 11 -36.65 -42.61 23.09
C ALA A 11 -36.47 -43.59 21.89
N PRO A 12 -35.54 -43.29 20.96
CA PRO A 12 -34.11 -43.26 21.28
C PRO A 12 -33.32 -42.02 20.78
N GLU A 13 -32.27 -41.74 21.54
CA GLU A 13 -30.92 -41.27 21.14
C GLU A 13 -30.79 -40.46 19.84
N VAL A 14 -30.60 -39.15 20.01
CA VAL A 14 -29.81 -38.33 19.08
C VAL A 14 -28.60 -37.85 19.88
N GLY A 15 -27.44 -38.41 19.60
CA GLY A 15 -26.18 -37.88 20.12
C GLY A 15 -25.98 -36.45 19.60
N PRO A 16 -25.44 -35.53 20.42
CA PRO A 16 -25.04 -34.23 19.91
C PRO A 16 -23.75 -34.43 19.13
N ASP A 17 -23.88 -34.68 17.83
CA ASP A 17 -22.80 -34.43 16.87
C ASP A 17 -22.75 -32.91 16.63
N GLU A 18 -22.36 -32.16 17.67
CA GLU A 18 -21.84 -30.81 17.50
C GLU A 18 -20.44 -30.94 16.91
N ALA A 19 -20.39 -31.31 15.63
CA ALA A 19 -19.27 -30.95 14.79
C ALA A 19 -19.22 -29.43 14.76
N THR A 20 -18.42 -28.86 15.65
CA THR A 20 -17.93 -27.48 15.56
C THR A 20 -17.41 -27.32 14.14
N THR A 21 -18.21 -26.70 13.26
CA THR A 21 -17.74 -26.19 11.97
C THR A 21 -16.85 -24.99 12.26
N ALA A 22 -15.71 -25.24 12.91
CA ALA A 22 -14.62 -24.30 12.98
C ALA A 22 -14.14 -24.13 11.55
N GLN A 23 -14.27 -22.92 11.01
CA GLN A 23 -13.68 -22.60 9.72
C GLN A 23 -12.19 -22.95 9.78
N PRO A 24 -11.60 -23.46 8.68
CA PRO A 24 -10.18 -23.80 8.67
C PRO A 24 -9.34 -22.57 9.06
N PRO A 25 -8.21 -22.77 9.76
CA PRO A 25 -7.32 -21.68 10.12
C PRO A 25 -6.87 -20.91 8.88
N VAL A 26 -6.60 -19.61 9.05
CA VAL A 26 -5.99 -18.83 7.97
C VAL A 26 -4.57 -19.32 7.76
N ARG A 27 -4.11 -19.37 6.51
CA ARG A 27 -2.75 -19.76 6.15
C ARG A 27 -2.00 -18.56 5.62
N TYR A 28 -0.78 -18.33 6.10
CA TYR A 28 0.08 -17.23 5.68
C TYR A 28 1.31 -17.77 4.98
N VAL A 29 1.52 -17.39 3.73
CA VAL A 29 2.70 -17.79 2.94
C VAL A 29 3.67 -16.62 2.88
N LEU A 30 4.77 -16.72 3.61
CA LEU A 30 5.80 -15.69 3.72
C LEU A 30 6.80 -15.82 2.56
N PHE A 31 6.91 -14.76 1.75
CA PHE A 31 7.93 -14.59 0.71
C PHE A 31 9.06 -13.70 1.25
N PRO A 32 10.19 -14.30 1.70
CA PRO A 32 11.12 -13.63 2.59
C PRO A 32 12.18 -12.80 1.88
N ARG A 33 12.96 -12.05 2.65
CA ARG A 33 14.19 -11.40 2.18
C ARG A 33 15.33 -12.42 1.97
N LYS A 34 16.31 -12.09 1.12
CA LYS A 34 17.56 -12.85 0.94
C LYS A 34 18.31 -12.98 2.28
N GLY A 35 18.85 -14.17 2.55
CA GLY A 35 19.69 -14.46 3.72
C GLY A 35 19.06 -15.36 4.79
N GLY A 36 17.84 -15.85 4.56
CA GLY A 36 17.15 -16.77 5.48
C GLY A 36 16.48 -16.07 6.66
N TRP A 37 16.08 -16.86 7.67
CA TRP A 37 15.29 -16.36 8.80
C TRP A 37 16.02 -15.31 9.65
N SER A 38 17.33 -15.47 9.86
CA SER A 38 18.14 -14.54 10.65
C SER A 38 18.18 -13.12 10.06
N SER A 39 17.95 -12.98 8.75
CA SER A 39 17.83 -11.70 8.04
C SER A 39 16.38 -11.24 7.81
N PHE A 40 15.39 -11.97 8.33
CA PHE A 40 14.00 -11.62 8.14
C PHE A 40 13.69 -10.30 8.87
N PRO A 41 13.10 -9.29 8.19
CA PRO A 41 12.97 -7.95 8.75
C PRO A 41 11.89 -7.81 9.83
N TYR A 42 10.93 -8.75 9.90
CA TYR A 42 9.75 -8.62 10.75
C TYR A 42 9.43 -9.90 11.57
N PRO A 43 10.40 -10.47 12.32
CA PRO A 43 10.20 -11.74 13.04
C PRO A 43 9.03 -11.67 14.01
N ASP A 44 8.84 -10.51 14.65
CA ASP A 44 7.76 -10.26 15.60
C ASP A 44 6.38 -10.32 14.93
N ILE A 45 6.26 -9.76 13.72
CA ILE A 45 5.02 -9.84 12.92
C ILE A 45 4.73 -11.29 12.51
N ALA A 46 5.74 -12.05 12.11
CA ALA A 46 5.56 -13.47 11.79
C ALA A 46 5.14 -14.32 13.02
N ALA A 47 5.61 -13.96 14.22
CA ALA A 47 5.13 -14.57 15.45
C ALA A 47 3.64 -14.28 15.69
N LEU A 48 3.17 -13.05 15.43
CA LEU A 48 1.74 -12.70 15.49
C LEU A 48 0.91 -13.48 14.47
N LEU A 49 1.40 -13.63 13.24
CA LEU A 49 0.74 -14.44 12.22
C LEU A 49 0.60 -15.90 12.65
N SER A 50 1.60 -16.44 13.36
CA SER A 50 1.58 -17.82 13.89
C SER A 50 0.53 -18.01 15.01
N ILE A 51 0.19 -16.91 15.70
CA ILE A 51 -0.94 -16.91 16.64
C ILE A 51 -2.27 -16.96 15.86
N GLU A 52 -2.44 -16.13 14.84
CA GLU A 52 -3.71 -16.03 14.10
C GLU A 52 -3.96 -17.21 13.14
N GLY A 53 -2.92 -17.93 12.71
CA GLY A 53 -3.04 -19.00 11.72
C GLY A 53 -1.77 -19.82 11.54
N ASP A 54 -1.76 -20.64 10.48
CA ASP A 54 -0.61 -21.46 10.10
C ASP A 54 0.33 -20.63 9.22
N VAL A 55 1.62 -20.64 9.52
CA VAL A 55 2.62 -19.83 8.80
C VAL A 55 3.59 -20.74 8.04
N TYR A 56 3.73 -20.45 6.75
CA TYR A 56 4.61 -21.14 5.84
C TYR A 56 5.70 -20.19 5.34
N TYR A 57 6.95 -20.62 5.35
CA TYR A 57 8.10 -19.81 4.92
C TYR A 57 8.68 -20.37 3.63
N VAL A 58 8.68 -19.57 2.56
CA VAL A 58 9.17 -19.99 1.24
C VAL A 58 10.69 -19.97 1.20
N SER A 59 11.31 -21.12 0.96
CA SER A 59 12.77 -21.26 0.86
C SER A 59 13.16 -22.46 0.01
N SER A 60 14.27 -22.37 -0.74
CA SER A 60 14.92 -23.54 -1.34
C SER A 60 15.97 -24.18 -0.40
N LEU A 61 16.39 -23.44 0.64
CA LEU A 61 17.46 -23.85 1.52
C LEU A 61 16.98 -24.98 2.45
N THR A 62 17.70 -26.10 2.44
CA THR A 62 17.58 -27.16 3.46
C THR A 62 18.05 -26.70 4.85
N GLN A 63 18.58 -25.48 4.99
CA GLN A 63 18.98 -24.89 6.26
C GLN A 63 17.75 -24.36 7.01
N THR A 64 17.16 -25.24 7.81
CA THR A 64 16.04 -24.97 8.71
C THR A 64 16.48 -24.51 10.09
N GLU A 65 17.79 -24.32 10.34
CA GLU A 65 18.35 -24.27 11.70
C GLU A 65 17.92 -23.06 12.54
N ASP A 66 17.39 -21.99 11.92
CA ASP A 66 16.98 -20.76 12.63
C ASP A 66 15.47 -20.47 12.57
N VAL A 67 14.69 -21.21 11.78
CA VAL A 67 13.24 -20.96 11.63
C VAL A 67 12.52 -21.49 12.88
N PRO A 68 11.66 -20.70 13.55
CA PRO A 68 10.86 -21.16 14.67
C PRO A 68 10.04 -22.41 14.32
N SER A 69 9.94 -23.38 15.24
CA SER A 69 9.24 -24.65 15.00
C SER A 69 7.74 -24.50 14.71
N VAL A 70 7.17 -23.33 15.03
CA VAL A 70 5.78 -22.96 14.70
C VAL A 70 5.59 -22.55 13.24
N ILE A 71 6.68 -22.33 12.50
CA ILE A 71 6.68 -21.95 11.08
C ILE A 71 7.14 -23.15 10.26
N THR A 72 6.35 -23.51 9.25
CA THR A 72 6.67 -24.62 8.33
C THR A 72 7.43 -24.09 7.13
N VAL A 73 8.62 -24.63 6.85
CA VAL A 73 9.37 -24.27 5.63
C VAL A 73 8.82 -25.06 4.44
N ILE A 74 8.54 -24.38 3.34
CA ILE A 74 8.03 -24.96 2.10
C ILE A 74 8.80 -24.46 0.88
N SER A 75 8.78 -25.24 -0.18
CA SER A 75 9.32 -24.85 -1.48
C SER A 75 8.40 -23.87 -2.22
N LEU A 76 8.93 -23.16 -3.22
CA LEU A 76 8.12 -22.27 -4.06
C LEU A 76 6.96 -23.00 -4.76
N PRO A 77 7.12 -24.20 -5.35
CA PRO A 77 5.98 -24.93 -5.94
C PRO A 77 4.90 -25.33 -4.93
N GLU A 78 5.26 -25.62 -3.69
CA GLU A 78 4.28 -25.89 -2.62
C GLU A 78 3.53 -24.60 -2.23
N ALA A 79 4.24 -23.47 -2.19
CA ALA A 79 3.66 -22.16 -1.94
C ALA A 79 2.64 -21.77 -3.02
N GLU A 80 2.98 -21.99 -4.29
CA GLU A 80 2.09 -21.78 -5.44
C GLU A 80 0.80 -22.60 -5.30
N GLN A 81 0.89 -23.87 -4.88
CA GLN A 81 -0.29 -24.71 -4.66
C GLN A 81 -1.14 -24.23 -3.48
N LEU A 82 -0.52 -23.84 -2.37
CA LEU A 82 -1.23 -23.36 -1.19
C LEU A 82 -1.97 -22.05 -1.44
N LEU A 83 -1.41 -21.15 -2.25
CA LEU A 83 -2.03 -19.87 -2.57
C LEU A 83 -3.29 -19.99 -3.43
N LEU A 84 -3.48 -21.12 -4.12
CA LEU A 84 -4.73 -21.44 -4.81
C LEU A 84 -5.82 -21.96 -3.86
N GLU A 85 -5.48 -22.30 -2.62
CA GLU A 85 -6.46 -22.73 -1.62
C GLU A 85 -7.15 -21.51 -0.97
N PRO A 86 -8.47 -21.60 -0.68
CA PRO A 86 -9.18 -20.53 0.02
C PRO A 86 -8.56 -20.22 1.39
N ARG A 87 -8.64 -18.94 1.80
CA ARG A 87 -8.11 -18.44 3.09
C ARG A 87 -6.59 -18.58 3.22
N THR A 88 -5.89 -18.56 2.11
CA THR A 88 -4.44 -18.41 2.07
C THR A 88 -4.09 -16.96 1.72
N VAL A 89 -3.16 -16.37 2.47
CA VAL A 89 -2.73 -14.98 2.34
C VAL A 89 -1.26 -14.97 1.94
N ALA A 90 -0.93 -14.26 0.86
CA ALA A 90 0.45 -13.98 0.50
C ALA A 90 1.00 -12.88 1.42
N VAL A 91 2.17 -13.09 2.01
CA VAL A 91 2.87 -12.08 2.81
C VAL A 91 4.23 -11.82 2.20
N VAL A 92 4.37 -10.69 1.53
CA VAL A 92 5.55 -10.36 0.71
C VAL A 92 6.45 -9.41 1.46
N THR A 93 7.68 -9.84 1.78
CA THR A 93 8.65 -9.00 2.52
C THR A 93 9.81 -8.52 1.67
N HIS A 94 9.79 -8.79 0.37
CA HIS A 94 10.80 -8.30 -0.57
C HIS A 94 10.15 -7.96 -1.93
N PRO A 95 10.34 -6.74 -2.47
CA PRO A 95 9.65 -6.29 -3.69
C PRO A 95 9.87 -7.18 -4.92
N TYR A 96 11.04 -7.81 -5.04
CA TYR A 96 11.35 -8.64 -6.21
C TYR A 96 10.55 -9.95 -6.29
N TRP A 97 9.80 -10.32 -5.25
CA TRP A 97 8.82 -11.40 -5.34
C TRP A 97 7.58 -11.04 -6.15
N LEU A 98 7.41 -9.77 -6.53
CA LEU A 98 6.24 -9.24 -7.24
C LEU A 98 5.66 -10.20 -8.28
N MET A 99 6.51 -10.70 -9.19
CA MET A 99 6.06 -11.54 -10.30
C MET A 99 5.61 -12.94 -9.84
N ALA A 100 6.32 -13.52 -8.88
CA ALA A 100 6.00 -14.84 -8.33
C ALA A 100 4.70 -14.80 -7.51
N THR A 101 4.39 -13.67 -6.89
CA THR A 101 3.20 -13.53 -6.04
C THR A 101 1.99 -13.02 -6.81
N ALA A 102 2.18 -12.02 -7.67
CA ALA A 102 1.08 -11.42 -8.44
C ALA A 102 0.44 -12.40 -9.41
N SER A 103 1.25 -13.28 -10.03
CA SER A 103 0.77 -14.24 -11.04
C SER A 103 -0.15 -15.33 -10.49
N LEU A 104 -0.19 -15.47 -9.16
CA LEU A 104 -1.03 -16.43 -8.46
C LEU A 104 -2.38 -15.84 -8.06
N GLU A 105 -2.56 -14.52 -8.21
CA GLU A 105 -3.79 -13.79 -7.87
C GLU A 105 -4.34 -14.18 -6.47
N PRO A 106 -3.54 -14.05 -5.39
CA PRO A 106 -3.97 -14.47 -4.06
C PRO A 106 -5.20 -13.68 -3.60
N ASP A 107 -6.09 -14.34 -2.85
CA ASP A 107 -7.30 -13.71 -2.28
C ASP A 107 -6.97 -12.44 -1.47
N LEU A 108 -5.83 -12.48 -0.75
CA LEU A 108 -5.30 -11.34 -0.01
C LEU A 108 -3.77 -11.30 -0.14
N CYS A 109 -3.24 -10.09 -0.32
CA CYS A 109 -1.81 -9.79 -0.38
C CYS A 109 -1.44 -8.77 0.70
N ILE A 110 -0.62 -9.21 1.66
CA ILE A 110 0.00 -8.33 2.67
C ILE A 110 1.43 -8.07 2.24
N VAL A 111 1.84 -6.80 2.25
CA VAL A 111 3.19 -6.40 1.87
C VAL A 111 3.88 -5.77 3.08
N LEU A 112 5.00 -6.34 3.51
CA LEU A 112 5.81 -5.80 4.59
C LEU A 112 7.09 -5.21 3.98
N LEU A 113 7.11 -3.90 3.77
CA LEU A 113 8.16 -3.20 3.03
C LEU A 113 9.39 -2.91 3.90
N PRO A 114 10.50 -3.65 3.70
CA PRO A 114 11.73 -3.41 4.44
C PRO A 114 12.41 -2.10 4.01
N GLU A 115 13.37 -1.65 4.81
CA GLU A 115 14.34 -0.67 4.33
C GLU A 115 15.27 -1.33 3.29
N PRO A 116 15.59 -0.61 2.19
CA PRO A 116 16.52 -1.13 1.20
C PRO A 116 17.91 -1.32 1.83
N ALA A 117 18.62 -2.38 1.45
CA ALA A 117 19.99 -2.63 1.89
C ALA A 117 20.96 -2.76 0.71
N GLY A 118 22.20 -2.31 0.89
CA GLY A 118 23.23 -2.38 -0.14
C GLY A 118 22.80 -1.71 -1.44
N ASP A 119 22.93 -2.43 -2.55
CA ASP A 119 22.65 -1.93 -3.91
C ASP A 119 21.14 -1.73 -4.18
N GLU A 120 20.24 -2.21 -3.32
CA GLU A 120 18.80 -1.96 -3.43
C GLU A 120 18.47 -0.47 -3.28
N ALA A 121 19.23 0.27 -2.45
CA ALA A 121 18.92 1.66 -2.10
C ALA A 121 19.02 2.63 -3.28
N THR A 122 19.72 2.24 -4.34
CA THR A 122 19.89 3.03 -5.57
C THR A 122 19.27 2.36 -6.79
N SER A 123 18.61 1.22 -6.63
CA SER A 123 18.04 0.43 -7.71
C SER A 123 16.69 1.00 -8.18
N PRO A 124 16.55 1.43 -9.45
CA PRO A 124 15.24 1.81 -9.99
C PRO A 124 14.23 0.65 -10.01
N LEU A 125 14.73 -0.58 -10.10
CA LEU A 125 13.91 -1.79 -10.04
C LEU A 125 13.22 -1.93 -8.68
N TRP A 126 13.89 -1.51 -7.61
CA TRP A 126 13.35 -1.57 -6.25
C TRP A 126 12.08 -0.73 -6.11
N GLU A 127 12.15 0.56 -6.47
CA GLU A 127 11.00 1.47 -6.37
C GLU A 127 9.89 1.12 -7.35
N SER A 128 10.23 0.72 -8.59
CA SER A 128 9.25 0.21 -9.57
C SER A 128 8.49 -1.01 -9.03
N SER A 129 9.21 -1.95 -8.41
CA SER A 129 8.62 -3.15 -7.83
C SER A 129 7.75 -2.83 -6.62
N ILE A 130 8.19 -1.91 -5.74
CA ILE A 130 7.37 -1.44 -4.61
C ILE A 130 6.07 -0.82 -5.10
N SER A 131 6.11 0.07 -6.09
CA SER A 131 4.89 0.73 -6.58
C SER A 131 3.87 -0.27 -7.11
N LYS A 132 4.31 -1.24 -7.91
CA LYS A 132 3.44 -2.31 -8.44
C LYS A 132 2.92 -3.23 -7.34
N LEU A 133 3.79 -3.59 -6.39
CA LEU A 133 3.44 -4.47 -5.27
C LEU A 133 2.43 -3.80 -4.32
N VAL A 134 2.59 -2.51 -4.05
CA VAL A 134 1.62 -1.69 -3.30
C VAL A 134 0.29 -1.59 -4.06
N GLY A 135 0.34 -1.50 -5.39
CA GLY A 135 -0.84 -1.45 -6.24
C GLY A 135 -1.75 -2.68 -6.12
N ILE A 136 -1.20 -3.85 -5.78
CA ILE A 136 -1.95 -5.10 -5.62
C ILE A 136 -2.15 -5.51 -4.14
N ALA A 137 -1.71 -4.69 -3.18
CA ALA A 137 -1.73 -5.04 -1.77
C ALA A 137 -3.04 -4.65 -1.08
N ASP A 138 -3.54 -5.52 -0.21
CA ASP A 138 -4.68 -5.24 0.68
C ASP A 138 -4.26 -4.55 1.97
N LEU A 139 -3.01 -4.76 2.40
CA LEU A 139 -2.42 -4.17 3.58
C LEU A 139 -0.91 -3.99 3.40
N VAL A 140 -0.41 -2.80 3.69
CA VAL A 140 1.03 -2.50 3.64
C VAL A 140 1.57 -2.16 5.01
N GLY A 141 2.53 -2.95 5.50
CA GLY A 141 3.32 -2.65 6.69
C GLY A 141 4.66 -2.05 6.33
N THR A 142 5.12 -1.02 7.05
CA THR A 142 6.49 -0.50 6.86
C THR A 142 7.05 0.14 8.13
N SER A 143 8.35 -0.01 8.36
CA SER A 143 9.07 0.66 9.46
C SER A 143 9.39 2.13 9.16
N SER A 144 9.38 2.53 7.88
CA SER A 144 9.68 3.89 7.45
C SER A 144 8.48 4.81 7.65
N GLU A 145 8.57 5.80 8.52
CA GLU A 145 7.47 6.76 8.71
C GLU A 145 7.24 7.62 7.45
N THR A 146 8.29 7.96 6.72
CA THR A 146 8.19 8.68 5.44
C THR A 146 7.41 7.85 4.41
N ARG A 147 7.70 6.55 4.29
CA ARG A 147 6.98 5.66 3.37
C ARG A 147 5.54 5.44 3.84
N TYR A 148 5.34 5.25 5.14
CA TYR A 148 4.00 5.16 5.72
C TYR A 148 3.16 6.38 5.32
N MET A 149 3.69 7.59 5.53
CA MET A 149 3.02 8.83 5.14
C MET A 149 2.66 8.85 3.65
N LYS A 150 3.61 8.51 2.76
CA LYS A 150 3.36 8.44 1.30
C LYS A 150 2.21 7.48 0.97
N LEU A 151 2.16 6.30 1.60
CA LEU A 151 1.10 5.32 1.40
C LEU A 151 -0.27 5.88 1.82
N LEU A 152 -0.33 6.63 2.93
CA LEU A 152 -1.58 7.27 3.38
C LEU A 152 -2.10 8.29 2.37
N PHE A 153 -1.22 9.12 1.81
CA PHE A 153 -1.56 10.06 0.74
C PHE A 153 -2.02 9.35 -0.54
N GLN A 154 -1.52 8.14 -0.80
CA GLN A 154 -2.00 7.29 -1.90
C GLN A 154 -3.35 6.61 -1.63
N GLY A 155 -3.93 6.79 -0.44
CA GLY A 155 -5.15 6.10 -0.01
C GLY A 155 -4.94 4.59 0.15
N VAL A 156 -3.71 4.16 0.43
CA VAL A 156 -3.38 2.76 0.70
C VAL A 156 -3.62 2.46 2.17
N ARG A 157 -4.22 1.31 2.44
CA ARG A 157 -4.35 0.78 3.79
C ARG A 157 -2.96 0.40 4.31
N ALA A 158 -2.42 1.21 5.20
CA ALA A 158 -1.06 1.04 5.71
C ALA A 158 -1.00 1.03 7.24
N VAL A 159 0.00 0.32 7.76
CA VAL A 159 0.37 0.31 9.18
C VAL A 159 1.85 0.63 9.33
N TRP A 160 2.14 1.60 10.19
CA TRP A 160 3.52 1.90 10.57
C TRP A 160 4.01 0.91 11.61
N LEU A 161 5.10 0.21 11.30
CA LEU A 161 5.74 -0.86 12.09
C LEU A 161 7.00 -0.38 12.82
N GLY A 162 7.24 0.93 12.90
CA GLY A 162 8.40 1.48 13.61
C GLY A 162 8.28 1.39 15.12
N GLY A 163 7.05 1.59 15.64
CA GLY A 163 6.78 1.68 17.08
C GLY A 163 7.47 2.89 17.73
N GLU A 164 6.93 3.39 18.84
CA GLU A 164 7.62 4.39 19.67
C GLU A 164 7.90 3.85 21.07
N ASP A 165 6.96 3.09 21.64
CA ASP A 165 7.10 2.49 22.96
C ASP A 165 7.58 1.04 22.84
N PRO A 166 8.82 0.72 23.27
CA PRO A 166 9.28 -0.66 23.30
C PRO A 166 8.58 -1.49 24.37
N THR A 167 7.82 -0.86 25.27
CA THR A 167 7.12 -1.52 26.37
C THR A 167 5.86 -2.23 25.85
N PRO A 168 5.73 -3.55 26.07
CA PRO A 168 4.52 -4.27 25.69
C PRO A 168 3.31 -3.77 26.50
N ALA A 169 2.20 -3.49 25.80
CA ALA A 169 0.91 -3.17 26.38
C ALA A 169 0.13 -4.42 26.84
N GLY A 170 0.57 -5.61 26.40
CA GLY A 170 -0.02 -6.89 26.78
C GLY A 170 0.77 -8.06 26.21
N THR A 171 0.23 -9.26 26.33
CA THR A 171 0.77 -10.48 25.72
C THR A 171 -0.35 -11.27 25.06
N MET A 172 -0.03 -11.96 23.96
CA MET A 172 -0.88 -12.98 23.37
C MET A 172 -0.24 -14.34 23.55
N GLN A 173 -1.08 -15.35 23.75
CA GLN A 173 -0.64 -16.73 23.91
C GLN A 173 -1.46 -17.66 23.03
N LYS A 174 -0.76 -18.55 22.33
CA LYS A 174 -1.35 -19.72 21.66
C LYS A 174 -0.38 -20.88 21.82
N ASP A 175 -0.87 -21.99 22.35
CA ASP A 175 -0.03 -23.14 22.71
C ASP A 175 1.16 -22.70 23.58
N ASP A 176 2.39 -23.01 23.15
CA ASP A 176 3.63 -22.64 23.83
C ASP A 176 4.23 -21.30 23.35
N LEU A 177 3.57 -20.60 22.41
CA LEU A 177 4.03 -19.32 21.87
C LEU A 177 3.43 -18.15 22.67
N GLU A 178 4.28 -17.39 23.35
CA GLU A 178 3.95 -16.13 24.01
C GLU A 178 4.56 -14.97 23.23
N VAL A 179 3.72 -14.05 22.74
CA VAL A 179 4.15 -12.87 21.98
C VAL A 179 3.79 -11.60 22.75
N PRO A 180 4.77 -10.79 23.18
CA PRO A 180 4.49 -9.48 23.73
C PRO A 180 3.90 -8.56 22.67
N LEU A 181 2.91 -7.75 23.04
CA LEU A 181 2.23 -6.83 22.14
C LEU A 181 2.61 -5.38 22.44
N ARG A 182 3.44 -4.80 21.60
CA ARG A 182 3.71 -3.35 21.51
C ARG A 182 2.61 -2.64 20.72
N ASP A 183 2.71 -1.32 20.67
CA ASP A 183 1.75 -0.45 20.00
C ASP A 183 1.53 -0.79 18.52
N TYR A 184 2.60 -0.93 17.75
CA TYR A 184 2.54 -1.21 16.31
C TYR A 184 2.06 -2.64 16.01
N GLU A 185 2.35 -3.59 16.90
CA GLU A 185 1.88 -4.98 16.81
C GLU A 185 0.36 -5.05 17.01
N LEU A 186 -0.18 -4.25 17.94
CA LEU A 186 -1.62 -4.10 18.13
C LEU A 186 -2.30 -3.49 16.89
N PHE A 187 -1.71 -2.44 16.31
CA PHE A 187 -2.24 -1.85 15.07
C PHE A 187 -2.21 -2.84 13.91
N PHE A 188 -1.10 -3.56 13.73
CA PHE A 188 -0.99 -4.57 12.69
C PHE A 188 -2.03 -5.68 12.87
N LEU A 189 -2.16 -6.23 14.08
CA LEU A 189 -3.13 -7.28 14.37
C LEU A 189 -4.57 -6.84 14.13
N HIS A 190 -4.91 -5.60 14.51
CA HIS A 190 -6.24 -5.05 14.27
C HIS A 190 -6.49 -4.88 12.76
N ALA A 191 -5.51 -4.37 12.01
CA ALA A 191 -5.61 -4.24 10.55
C ALA A 191 -5.73 -5.60 9.85
N LEU A 192 -4.95 -6.59 10.28
CA LEU A 192 -5.00 -7.97 9.80
C LEU A 192 -6.41 -8.56 9.98
N ARG A 193 -6.98 -8.47 11.18
CA ARG A 193 -8.34 -8.97 11.44
C ARG A 193 -9.39 -8.24 10.62
N GLN A 194 -9.17 -6.94 10.35
CA GLN A 194 -10.09 -6.18 9.52
C GLN A 194 -10.06 -6.60 8.06
N ILE A 195 -8.88 -6.81 7.45
CA ILE A 195 -8.80 -7.33 6.06
C ILE A 195 -9.40 -8.74 5.95
N LEU A 196 -9.11 -9.62 6.91
CA LEU A 196 -9.63 -11.00 6.91
C LEU A 196 -11.15 -11.08 7.05
N SER A 197 -11.77 -10.06 7.66
CA SER A 197 -13.22 -9.97 7.84
C SER A 197 -13.91 -9.09 6.78
N GLY A 198 -13.16 -8.49 5.85
CA GLY A 198 -13.69 -7.54 4.88
C GLY A 198 -14.26 -6.26 5.50
N THR A 199 -13.79 -5.88 6.70
CA THR A 199 -14.25 -4.68 7.39
C THR A 199 -13.46 -3.45 6.97
N LEU A 200 -14.16 -2.30 6.93
CA LEU A 200 -13.57 -1.01 6.57
C LEU A 200 -12.40 -0.66 7.50
N ASP A 201 -11.42 0.01 6.92
CA ASP A 201 -10.21 0.38 7.65
C ASP A 201 -10.47 1.48 8.68
N SER A 202 -10.32 1.12 9.96
CA SER A 202 -10.35 2.08 11.07
C SER A 202 -8.98 2.26 11.71
N VAL A 203 -7.98 1.48 11.30
CA VAL A 203 -6.67 1.42 11.97
C VAL A 203 -5.83 2.61 11.56
N THR A 204 -5.83 2.94 10.27
CA THR A 204 -5.03 4.06 9.74
C THR A 204 -5.35 5.37 10.45
N LEU A 205 -6.63 5.76 10.56
CA LEU A 205 -7.01 7.00 11.25
C LEU A 205 -6.65 6.97 12.74
N LEU A 206 -6.80 5.82 13.39
CA LEU A 206 -6.42 5.66 14.79
C LEU A 206 -4.91 5.85 14.97
N GLN A 207 -4.09 5.21 14.13
CA GLN A 207 -2.64 5.34 14.18
C GLN A 207 -2.21 6.78 13.84
N CYS A 208 -2.83 7.45 12.87
CA CYS A 208 -2.62 8.88 12.60
C CYS A 208 -2.91 9.76 13.82
N SER A 209 -4.00 9.50 14.56
CA SER A 209 -4.34 10.24 15.77
C SER A 209 -3.24 10.11 16.83
N VAL A 210 -2.75 8.88 17.05
CA VAL A 210 -1.67 8.61 18.00
C VAL A 210 -0.37 9.32 17.56
N ARG A 211 -0.05 9.31 16.26
CA ARG A 211 1.12 10.04 15.72
C ARG A 211 0.98 11.55 15.87
N ALA A 212 -0.19 12.12 15.58
CA ALA A 212 -0.43 13.55 15.78
C ALA A 212 -0.23 13.95 17.25
N ASP A 213 -0.74 13.15 18.19
CA ASP A 213 -0.54 13.40 19.63
C ASP A 213 0.93 13.28 20.05
N PHE A 214 1.66 12.29 19.52
CA PHE A 214 3.11 12.18 19.72
C PHE A 214 3.83 13.46 19.27
N TYR A 215 3.58 13.96 18.06
CA TYR A 215 4.23 15.18 17.57
C TYR A 215 3.80 16.44 18.33
N ARG A 216 2.56 16.52 18.82
CA ARG A 216 2.13 17.62 19.73
C ARG A 216 2.93 17.59 21.03
N GLN A 217 3.11 16.41 21.63
CA GLN A 217 3.90 16.26 22.84
C GLN A 217 5.37 16.60 22.58
N LEU A 218 5.93 16.10 21.48
CA LEU A 218 7.31 16.38 21.10
C LEU A 218 7.53 17.88 20.86
N ARG A 219 6.64 18.54 20.12
CA ARG A 219 6.64 19.99 19.90
C ARG A 219 6.56 20.78 21.21
N SER A 220 5.73 20.35 22.16
CA SER A 220 5.64 21.06 23.45
C SER A 220 6.92 20.98 24.30
N LYS A 221 7.73 19.93 24.10
CA LYS A 221 9.03 19.75 24.79
C LYS A 221 10.19 20.41 24.03
N ALA A 222 10.25 20.23 22.72
CA ALA A 222 11.34 20.70 21.86
C ALA A 222 11.19 22.17 21.43
N GLY A 223 9.98 22.72 21.52
CA GLY A 223 9.63 24.01 20.94
C GLY A 223 9.35 23.92 19.44
N ALA A 224 9.26 25.09 18.80
CA ALA A 224 8.98 25.19 17.37
C ALA A 224 10.18 24.66 16.55
N HIS A 225 9.90 23.73 15.64
CA HIS A 225 10.92 23.02 14.85
C HIS A 225 10.34 22.60 13.50
N GLU A 226 11.12 22.77 12.41
CA GLU A 226 10.70 22.49 11.02
C GLU A 226 10.09 21.10 10.86
N THR A 227 10.88 20.03 11.04
CA THR A 227 10.45 18.64 10.80
C THR A 227 9.30 18.20 11.69
N ILE A 228 9.35 18.49 12.99
CA ILE A 228 8.29 18.15 13.95
C ILE A 228 6.96 18.80 13.53
N SER A 229 7.00 20.08 13.16
CA SER A 229 5.80 20.83 12.78
C SER A 229 5.26 20.39 11.42
N PHE A 230 6.15 20.03 10.48
CA PHE A 230 5.75 19.50 9.17
C PHE A 230 5.06 18.15 9.29
N LEU A 231 5.64 17.20 10.04
CA LEU A 231 5.02 15.89 10.27
C LEU A 231 3.71 16.01 11.03
N LEU A 232 3.65 16.89 12.05
CA LEU A 232 2.40 17.20 12.73
C LEU A 232 1.34 17.73 11.77
N ALA A 233 1.70 18.68 10.89
CA ALA A 233 0.78 19.22 9.89
C ALA A 233 0.26 18.16 8.92
N ALA A 234 1.11 17.23 8.49
CA ALA A 234 0.72 16.13 7.61
C ALA A 234 -0.29 15.19 8.30
N TYR A 235 -0.05 14.79 9.56
CA TYR A 235 -1.02 13.99 10.31
C TYR A 235 -2.31 14.75 10.61
N GLU A 236 -2.22 16.03 11.00
CA GLU A 236 -3.39 16.88 11.20
C GLU A 236 -4.19 17.05 9.91
N TYR A 237 -3.52 17.16 8.75
CA TYR A 237 -4.17 17.18 7.44
C TYR A 237 -4.94 15.89 7.19
N LEU A 238 -4.31 14.72 7.37
CA LEU A 238 -4.94 13.42 7.17
C LEU A 238 -6.18 13.24 8.06
N LEU A 239 -6.11 13.74 9.30
CA LEU A 239 -7.19 13.74 10.30
C LEU A 239 -8.26 14.83 10.08
N GLU A 240 -8.13 15.66 9.05
CA GLU A 240 -9.02 16.82 8.78
C GLU A 240 -9.05 17.83 9.94
N ASP A 241 -7.96 17.92 10.69
CA ASP A 241 -7.81 18.85 11.79
C ASP A 241 -7.44 20.25 11.26
N PRO A 242 -8.22 21.30 11.55
CA PRO A 242 -7.95 22.65 11.07
C PRO A 242 -6.61 23.22 11.58
N ARG A 243 -6.01 22.61 12.62
CA ARG A 243 -4.68 22.98 13.13
C ARG A 243 -3.55 22.71 12.13
N ALA A 244 -3.77 21.88 11.11
CA ALA A 244 -2.79 21.57 10.08
C ALA A 244 -2.17 22.83 9.44
N ILE A 245 -2.98 23.86 9.18
CA ILE A 245 -2.51 25.14 8.61
C ILE A 245 -1.48 25.80 9.52
N HIS A 246 -1.78 25.89 10.82
CA HIS A 246 -0.89 26.53 11.78
C HIS A 246 0.43 25.76 11.90
N SER A 247 0.35 24.43 12.04
CA SER A 247 1.51 23.55 12.13
C SER A 247 2.39 23.67 10.87
N LEU A 248 1.80 23.74 9.67
CA LEU A 248 2.53 23.90 8.42
C LEU A 248 3.18 25.29 8.28
N GLN A 249 2.47 26.35 8.68
CA GLN A 249 3.02 27.71 8.67
C GLN A 249 4.23 27.85 9.59
N GLU A 250 4.19 27.20 10.77
CA GLU A 250 5.35 27.11 11.66
C GLU A 250 6.51 26.37 10.98
N ALA A 251 6.26 25.20 10.40
CA ALA A 251 7.27 24.44 9.67
C ALA A 251 7.93 25.28 8.56
N PHE A 252 7.12 25.95 7.72
CA PHE A 252 7.59 26.82 6.65
C PHE A 252 8.40 28.00 7.16
N THR A 253 7.94 28.67 8.23
CA THR A 253 8.68 29.79 8.84
C THR A 253 10.08 29.36 9.28
N HIS A 254 10.18 28.19 9.91
CA HIS A 254 11.48 27.65 10.32
C HIS A 254 12.36 27.26 9.14
N ALA A 255 11.79 26.65 8.09
CA ALA A 255 12.53 26.33 6.87
C ALA A 255 13.13 27.59 6.21
N VAL A 256 12.37 28.69 6.16
CA VAL A 256 12.84 30.00 5.66
C VAL A 256 13.96 30.56 6.55
N MET A 257 13.77 30.53 7.88
CA MET A 257 14.80 31.00 8.83
C MET A 257 16.10 30.20 8.75
N ASN A 258 16.01 28.90 8.44
CA ASN A 258 17.15 28.01 8.23
C ASN A 258 17.81 28.18 6.85
N GLY A 259 17.29 29.08 5.99
CA GLY A 259 17.86 29.36 4.67
C GLY A 259 17.60 28.28 3.63
N ARG A 260 16.57 27.44 3.81
CA ARG A 260 16.24 26.36 2.89
C ARG A 260 15.63 26.92 1.60
N SER A 261 16.35 26.83 0.49
CA SER A 261 15.97 27.46 -0.79
C SER A 261 14.72 26.85 -1.45
N ASP A 262 14.45 25.57 -1.20
CA ASP A 262 13.32 24.83 -1.76
C ASP A 262 12.04 24.92 -0.91
N CYS A 263 12.05 25.64 0.22
CA CYS A 263 10.94 25.64 1.19
C CYS A 263 9.58 26.07 0.62
N VAL A 264 9.56 26.88 -0.44
CA VAL A 264 8.31 27.26 -1.12
C VAL A 264 7.66 26.04 -1.79
N VAL A 265 8.46 25.20 -2.44
CA VAL A 265 7.99 23.99 -3.10
C VAL A 265 7.77 22.86 -2.09
N SER A 266 8.69 22.67 -1.14
CA SER A 266 8.65 21.54 -0.20
C SER A 266 7.72 21.73 1.00
N HIS A 267 7.40 22.97 1.40
CA HIS A 267 6.54 23.24 2.55
C HIS A 267 5.34 24.11 2.20
N TYR A 268 5.57 25.28 1.62
CA TYR A 268 4.48 26.24 1.37
C TYR A 268 3.43 25.69 0.41
N ARG A 269 3.85 24.97 -0.65
CA ARG A 269 2.94 24.33 -1.61
C ARG A 269 1.89 23.43 -0.94
N PHE A 270 2.24 22.76 0.16
CA PHE A 270 1.31 21.86 0.84
C PHE A 270 0.08 22.58 1.43
N LEU A 271 0.12 23.91 1.62
CA LEU A 271 -1.08 24.70 1.94
C LEU A 271 -2.14 24.56 0.84
N SER A 272 -1.74 24.36 -0.43
CA SER A 272 -2.64 24.18 -1.56
C SER A 272 -3.53 22.95 -1.34
N ALA A 273 -2.96 21.82 -0.92
CA ALA A 273 -3.72 20.62 -0.56
C ALA A 273 -4.68 20.88 0.60
N ILE A 274 -4.22 21.55 1.67
CA ILE A 274 -5.06 21.87 2.83
C ILE A 274 -6.26 22.74 2.43
N HIS A 275 -6.04 23.78 1.62
CA HIS A 275 -7.11 24.65 1.11
C HIS A 275 -8.04 23.90 0.15
N ALA A 276 -7.50 23.10 -0.76
CA ALA A 276 -8.29 22.29 -1.70
C ALA A 276 -9.18 21.29 -0.96
N ARG A 277 -8.65 20.59 0.05
CA ARG A 277 -9.42 19.66 0.89
C ARG A 277 -10.52 20.39 1.68
N ALA A 278 -10.27 21.60 2.14
CA ALA A 278 -11.26 22.46 2.81
C ALA A 278 -12.28 23.11 1.85
N GLY A 279 -12.20 22.87 0.54
CA GLY A 279 -13.09 23.45 -0.47
C GLY A 279 -12.81 24.92 -0.81
N LYS A 280 -11.66 25.46 -0.39
CA LYS A 280 -11.23 26.84 -0.66
C LYS A 280 -10.37 26.88 -1.92
N LEU A 281 -10.98 26.66 -3.09
CA LEU A 281 -10.25 26.45 -4.34
C LEU A 281 -9.45 27.68 -4.80
N GLU A 282 -9.99 28.89 -4.59
CA GLU A 282 -9.28 30.14 -4.92
C GLU A 282 -7.99 30.28 -4.12
N ASP A 283 -8.04 30.04 -2.80
CA ASP A 283 -6.86 30.04 -1.93
C ASP A 283 -5.86 28.96 -2.35
N ALA A 284 -6.37 27.76 -2.68
CA ALA A 284 -5.54 26.63 -3.09
C ALA A 284 -4.78 26.91 -4.40
N LEU A 285 -5.45 27.50 -5.38
CA LEU A 285 -4.85 27.92 -6.65
C LEU A 285 -3.83 29.03 -6.44
N LEU A 286 -4.15 30.02 -5.60
CA LEU A 286 -3.22 31.11 -5.30
C LEU A 286 -1.91 30.57 -4.72
N VAL A 287 -2.00 29.64 -3.76
CA VAL A 287 -0.80 28.97 -3.19
C VAL A 287 -0.04 28.20 -4.28
N TYR A 288 -0.74 27.41 -5.11
CA TYR A 288 -0.09 26.65 -6.17
C TYR A 288 0.64 27.57 -7.15
N GLY A 289 -0.01 28.64 -7.61
CA GLY A 289 0.57 29.63 -8.53
C GLY A 289 1.79 30.36 -7.96
N ILE A 290 1.80 30.68 -6.65
CA ILE A 290 2.99 31.23 -5.97
C ILE A 290 4.13 30.22 -5.95
N SER A 291 3.80 28.94 -5.75
CA SER A 291 4.80 27.86 -5.65
C SER A 291 5.26 27.31 -7.00
N ALA A 292 4.65 27.71 -8.11
CA ALA A 292 4.99 27.23 -9.45
C ALA A 292 6.40 27.71 -9.86
N SER A 293 7.32 26.76 -9.95
CA SER A 293 8.76 26.99 -10.05
C SER A 293 9.28 27.04 -11.49
N ASP A 294 8.58 26.41 -12.43
CA ASP A 294 8.95 26.34 -13.84
C ASP A 294 7.81 26.76 -14.80
N GLU A 295 8.08 26.76 -16.10
CA GLU A 295 7.11 27.15 -17.13
C GLU A 295 5.97 26.14 -17.29
N GLN A 296 6.24 24.85 -17.04
CA GLN A 296 5.25 23.79 -17.14
C GLN A 296 4.22 23.91 -16.02
N GLU A 297 4.66 24.13 -14.78
CA GLU A 297 3.80 24.37 -13.61
C GLU A 297 3.00 25.67 -13.77
N ARG A 298 3.58 26.72 -14.36
CA ARG A 298 2.84 27.97 -14.65
C ARG A 298 1.76 27.77 -15.70
N HIS A 299 2.06 27.07 -16.79
CA HIS A 299 1.06 26.74 -17.80
C HIS A 299 -0.07 25.88 -17.22
N HIS A 300 0.28 24.94 -16.35
CA HIS A 300 -0.68 24.10 -15.67
C HIS A 300 -1.56 24.92 -14.70
N TYR A 301 -0.99 25.85 -13.95
CA TYR A 301 -1.76 26.81 -13.15
C TYR A 301 -2.77 27.61 -13.99
N GLU A 302 -2.36 28.13 -15.15
CA GLU A 302 -3.28 28.83 -16.07
C GLU A 302 -4.40 27.91 -16.60
N GLN A 303 -4.12 26.63 -16.81
CA GLN A 303 -5.13 25.63 -17.15
C GLN A 303 -6.14 25.43 -16.01
N LEU A 304 -5.67 25.31 -14.77
CA LEU A 304 -6.54 25.17 -13.60
C LEU A 304 -7.43 26.41 -13.39
N CYS A 305 -6.90 27.61 -13.60
CA CYS A 305 -7.69 28.84 -13.55
C CYS A 305 -8.82 28.83 -14.57
N ARG A 306 -8.54 28.41 -15.83
CA ARG A 306 -9.56 28.29 -16.87
C ARG A 306 -10.63 27.25 -16.53
N TRP A 307 -10.25 26.14 -15.91
CA TRP A 307 -11.22 25.13 -15.44
C TRP A 307 -12.10 25.67 -14.31
N LEU A 308 -11.52 26.41 -13.35
CA LEU A 308 -12.29 27.03 -12.28
C LEU A 308 -13.28 28.06 -12.83
N GLU A 309 -12.85 28.89 -13.79
CA GLU A 309 -13.72 29.86 -14.48
C GLU A 309 -14.86 29.18 -15.27
N ALA A 310 -14.64 27.95 -15.75
CA ALA A 310 -15.64 27.14 -16.42
C ALA A 310 -16.60 26.40 -15.45
N GLY A 311 -16.37 26.48 -14.14
CA GLY A 311 -17.18 25.81 -13.12
C GLY A 311 -16.80 24.35 -12.87
N GLU A 312 -15.62 23.92 -13.30
CA GLU A 312 -15.10 22.56 -13.13
C GLU A 312 -14.46 22.36 -11.75
N ASP A 313 -15.15 22.76 -10.69
CA ASP A 313 -14.63 22.87 -9.30
C ASP A 313 -14.08 21.53 -8.79
N GLN A 314 -14.80 20.43 -9.01
CA GLN A 314 -14.38 19.10 -8.55
C GLN A 314 -13.12 18.63 -9.27
N LEU A 315 -12.98 18.95 -10.56
CA LEU A 315 -11.81 18.58 -11.34
C LEU A 315 -10.58 19.38 -10.89
N VAL A 316 -10.73 20.69 -10.69
CA VAL A 316 -9.66 21.55 -10.13
C VAL A 316 -9.22 21.04 -8.76
N ARG A 317 -10.18 20.68 -7.91
CA ARG A 317 -9.90 20.13 -6.57
C ARG A 317 -9.13 18.82 -6.64
N ALA A 318 -9.55 17.88 -7.50
CA ALA A 318 -8.88 16.61 -7.67
C ALA A 318 -7.44 16.80 -8.18
N GLU A 319 -7.24 17.69 -9.15
CA GLU A 319 -5.91 17.94 -9.73
C GLU A 319 -4.96 18.63 -8.75
N LEU A 320 -5.45 19.59 -7.96
CA LEU A 320 -4.65 20.20 -6.90
C LEU A 320 -4.23 19.20 -5.83
N LEU A 321 -5.09 18.23 -5.49
CA LEU A 321 -4.73 17.16 -4.57
C LEU A 321 -3.69 16.21 -5.19
N ARG A 322 -3.86 15.82 -6.47
CA ARG A 322 -2.91 14.98 -7.21
C ARG A 322 -1.50 15.58 -7.27
N ILE A 323 -1.38 16.88 -7.57
CA ILE A 323 -0.09 17.58 -7.64
C ILE A 323 0.61 17.67 -6.28
N ASN A 324 -0.15 17.56 -5.19
CA ASN A 324 0.36 17.48 -3.82
C ASN A 324 0.49 16.02 -3.33
N ASP A 325 0.51 15.06 -4.25
CA ASP A 325 0.59 13.62 -3.99
C ASP A 325 -0.56 13.01 -3.17
N ASP A 326 -1.64 13.75 -2.90
CA ASP A 326 -2.86 13.22 -2.25
C ASP A 326 -3.77 12.52 -3.26
N TYR A 327 -3.23 11.44 -3.83
CA TYR A 327 -3.93 10.60 -4.80
C TYR A 327 -5.18 9.96 -4.21
N GLY A 328 -5.18 9.62 -2.91
CA GLY A 328 -6.32 9.00 -2.24
C GLY A 328 -7.56 9.90 -2.23
N ASN A 329 -7.40 11.17 -1.82
CA ASN A 329 -8.53 12.11 -1.88
C ASN A 329 -8.86 12.54 -3.31
N ALA A 330 -7.87 12.67 -4.19
CA ALA A 330 -8.12 12.96 -5.60
C ALA A 330 -9.01 11.88 -6.23
N LEU A 331 -8.68 10.60 -6.05
CA LEU A 331 -9.49 9.47 -6.53
C LEU A 331 -10.91 9.50 -5.98
N ARG A 332 -11.09 9.76 -4.68
CA ARG A 332 -12.42 9.85 -4.07
C ARG A 332 -13.28 10.95 -4.70
N ILE A 333 -12.71 12.11 -5.00
CA ILE A 333 -13.43 13.20 -5.69
C ILE A 333 -13.79 12.79 -7.12
N LEU A 334 -12.88 12.11 -7.83
CA LEU A 334 -13.14 11.63 -9.19
C LEU A 334 -14.22 10.54 -9.21
N ASP A 335 -14.28 9.67 -8.19
CA ASP A 335 -15.36 8.70 -8.03
C ASP A 335 -16.73 9.38 -7.84
N GLU A 336 -16.77 10.48 -7.09
CA GLU A 336 -17.98 11.30 -6.90
C GLU A 336 -18.39 12.05 -8.18
N LEU A 337 -17.42 12.56 -8.95
CA LEU A 337 -17.64 13.29 -10.21
C LEU A 337 -18.20 12.37 -11.32
N GLY A 338 -17.59 11.19 -11.49
CA GLY A 338 -17.96 10.23 -12.51
C GLY A 338 -17.79 10.72 -13.96
N GLY A 339 -18.25 9.89 -14.91
CA GLY A 339 -18.16 10.20 -16.34
C GLY A 339 -16.77 10.04 -16.96
N GLU A 340 -16.65 10.49 -18.21
CA GLU A 340 -15.46 10.26 -19.04
C GLU A 340 -14.24 11.06 -18.58
N THR A 341 -14.46 12.32 -18.16
CA THR A 341 -13.40 13.17 -17.61
C THR A 341 -12.80 12.53 -16.35
N ALA A 342 -13.64 12.11 -15.40
CA ALA A 342 -13.15 11.47 -14.18
C ALA A 342 -12.36 10.19 -14.47
N ARG A 343 -12.85 9.37 -15.41
CA ARG A 343 -12.17 8.15 -15.87
C ARG A 343 -10.76 8.45 -16.40
N HIS A 344 -10.59 9.48 -17.23
CA HIS A 344 -9.29 9.88 -17.76
C HIS A 344 -8.30 10.27 -16.64
N TRP A 345 -8.76 11.02 -15.64
CA TRP A 345 -7.92 11.44 -14.52
C TRP A 345 -7.59 10.30 -13.56
N LYS A 346 -8.55 9.39 -13.31
CA LYS A 346 -8.29 8.18 -12.54
C LYS A 346 -7.24 7.30 -13.22
N PHE A 347 -7.31 7.14 -14.54
CA PHE A 347 -6.32 6.42 -15.32
C PHE A 347 -4.91 6.96 -15.08
N ARG A 348 -4.73 8.29 -15.16
CA ARG A 348 -3.44 8.94 -14.88
C ARG A 348 -2.94 8.64 -13.46
N ILE A 349 -3.80 8.78 -12.46
CA ILE A 349 -3.43 8.50 -11.06
C ILE A 349 -3.03 7.04 -10.87
N TYR A 350 -3.74 6.09 -11.48
CA TYR A 350 -3.40 4.67 -11.40
C TYR A 350 -2.07 4.35 -12.08
N GLN A 351 -1.74 5.00 -13.19
CA GLN A 351 -0.41 4.91 -13.80
C GLN A 351 0.68 5.46 -12.86
N GLU A 352 0.47 6.66 -12.30
CA GLU A 352 1.43 7.33 -11.40
C GLU A 352 1.68 6.54 -10.10
N THR A 353 0.68 5.79 -9.64
CA THR A 353 0.75 4.98 -8.40
C THR A 353 1.09 3.51 -8.65
N GLY A 354 1.27 3.08 -9.91
CA GLY A 354 1.61 1.70 -10.25
C GLY A 354 0.46 0.69 -10.12
N ARG A 355 -0.79 1.16 -10.07
CA ARG A 355 -2.02 0.35 -10.06
C ARG A 355 -2.38 -0.09 -11.48
N VAL A 356 -1.59 -1.02 -11.99
CA VAL A 356 -1.58 -1.43 -13.40
C VAL A 356 -2.93 -2.01 -13.83
N GLU A 357 -3.51 -2.88 -13.02
CA GLU A 357 -4.78 -3.57 -13.36
C GLU A 357 -5.96 -2.60 -13.35
N GLU A 358 -6.02 -1.71 -12.35
CA GLU A 358 -7.07 -0.69 -12.28
C GLU A 358 -6.93 0.34 -13.39
N ALA A 359 -5.71 0.73 -13.77
CA ALA A 359 -5.49 1.57 -14.94
C ALA A 359 -6.00 0.87 -16.21
N LEU A 360 -5.67 -0.41 -16.40
CA LEU A 360 -6.06 -1.16 -17.60
C LEU A 360 -7.59 -1.31 -17.70
N ALA A 361 -8.26 -1.52 -16.57
CA ALA A 361 -9.73 -1.63 -16.50
C ALA A 361 -10.45 -0.34 -16.92
N LEU A 362 -9.80 0.82 -16.86
CA LEU A 362 -10.38 2.10 -17.28
C LEU A 362 -10.21 2.40 -18.77
N VAL A 363 -9.40 1.64 -19.51
CA VAL A 363 -9.18 1.88 -20.95
C VAL A 363 -10.36 1.37 -21.76
N HIS A 364 -10.87 2.22 -22.65
CA HIS A 364 -11.88 1.84 -23.65
C HIS A 364 -11.29 1.94 -25.06
N ALA A 365 -11.83 1.14 -25.99
CA ALA A 365 -11.40 1.15 -27.38
C ALA A 365 -11.52 2.54 -28.04
N ILE A 366 -12.44 3.37 -27.54
CA ILE A 366 -12.62 4.75 -28.02
C ILE A 366 -11.47 5.68 -27.60
N ASP A 367 -10.65 5.33 -26.62
CA ASP A 367 -9.52 6.16 -26.19
C ASP A 367 -8.26 5.94 -27.04
N ILE A 368 -8.21 4.82 -27.74
CA ILE A 368 -7.05 4.41 -28.55
C ILE A 368 -7.21 5.00 -29.96
N GLN A 369 -7.16 6.33 -30.06
CA GLN A 369 -7.37 7.05 -31.33
C GLN A 369 -6.07 7.43 -32.03
N ASP A 370 -4.99 7.64 -31.27
CA ASP A 370 -3.69 8.05 -31.78
C ASP A 370 -2.58 7.07 -31.39
N ASP A 371 -1.41 7.23 -32.03
CA ASP A 371 -0.27 6.35 -31.81
C ASP A 371 0.28 6.48 -30.37
N ALA A 372 0.16 7.64 -29.71
CA ALA A 372 0.57 7.81 -28.32
C ALA A 372 -0.30 6.97 -27.36
N SER A 373 -1.62 7.08 -27.48
CA SER A 373 -2.58 6.32 -26.69
C SER A 373 -2.49 4.82 -26.95
N ARG A 374 -2.17 4.42 -28.19
CA ARG A 374 -1.89 3.01 -28.53
C ARG A 374 -0.64 2.49 -27.83
N ARG A 375 0.44 3.29 -27.78
CA ARG A 375 1.67 2.92 -27.06
C ARG A 375 1.43 2.79 -25.57
N ASP A 376 0.76 3.76 -24.94
CA ASP A 376 0.44 3.71 -23.51
C ASP A 376 -0.40 2.47 -23.17
N TYR A 377 -1.39 2.16 -24.00
CA TYR A 377 -2.18 0.93 -23.86
C TYR A 377 -1.35 -0.35 -24.01
N GLN A 378 -0.44 -0.42 -24.98
CA GLN A 378 0.43 -1.58 -25.16
C GLN A 378 1.40 -1.77 -23.99
N GLN A 379 2.01 -0.69 -23.49
CA GLN A 379 2.88 -0.75 -22.32
C GLN A 379 2.13 -1.22 -21.07
N LEU A 380 0.92 -0.69 -20.87
CA LEU A 380 0.09 -1.07 -19.74
C LEU A 380 -0.40 -2.51 -19.84
N SER A 381 -0.83 -2.94 -21.03
CA SER A 381 -1.23 -4.33 -21.30
C SER A 381 -0.08 -5.30 -21.10
N GLY A 382 1.13 -4.95 -21.57
CA GLY A 382 2.34 -5.74 -21.34
C GLY A 382 2.67 -5.87 -19.85
N SER A 383 2.51 -4.78 -19.09
CA SER A 383 2.74 -4.78 -17.63
C SER A 383 1.71 -5.63 -16.88
N ALA A 384 0.43 -5.58 -17.27
CA ALA A 384 -0.62 -6.41 -16.68
C ALA A 384 -0.38 -7.90 -16.97
N LEU A 385 -0.07 -8.24 -18.23
CA LEU A 385 0.29 -9.61 -18.62
C LEU A 385 1.51 -10.12 -17.87
N ALA A 386 2.50 -9.25 -17.63
CA ALA A 386 3.63 -9.60 -16.79
C ALA A 386 3.17 -9.97 -15.37
N LEU A 387 2.39 -9.10 -14.71
CA LEU A 387 1.89 -9.36 -13.35
C LEU A 387 1.06 -10.65 -13.26
N ARG A 388 0.30 -10.99 -14.29
CA ARG A 388 -0.48 -12.25 -14.39
C ARG A 388 0.36 -13.49 -14.74
N GLY A 389 1.68 -13.35 -14.87
CA GLY A 389 2.59 -14.46 -15.23
C GLY A 389 2.62 -14.81 -16.73
N GLU A 390 1.91 -14.08 -17.58
CA GLU A 390 1.87 -14.28 -19.04
C GLU A 390 3.10 -13.66 -19.73
N ARG A 391 4.30 -14.16 -19.39
CA ARG A 391 5.59 -13.61 -19.85
C ARG A 391 5.67 -13.42 -21.36
N HIS A 392 5.30 -14.43 -22.14
CA HIS A 392 5.37 -14.37 -23.60
C HIS A 392 4.43 -13.30 -24.18
N GLY A 393 3.24 -13.14 -23.57
CA GLY A 393 2.31 -12.08 -23.91
C GLY A 393 2.91 -10.71 -23.62
N ALA A 394 3.45 -10.54 -22.41
CA ALA A 394 4.10 -9.30 -21.97
C ALA A 394 5.25 -8.88 -22.89
N VAL A 395 6.19 -9.79 -23.17
CA VAL A 395 7.33 -9.54 -24.05
C VAL A 395 6.89 -9.14 -25.45
N ARG A 396 5.86 -9.80 -26.00
CA ARG A 396 5.30 -9.43 -27.31
C ARG A 396 4.79 -7.99 -27.31
N HIS A 397 4.03 -7.59 -26.29
CA HIS A 397 3.54 -6.21 -26.18
C HIS A 397 4.69 -5.20 -26.04
N PHE A 398 5.71 -5.49 -25.23
CA PHE A 398 6.86 -4.61 -25.10
C PHE A 398 7.69 -4.50 -26.40
N LEU A 399 7.84 -5.59 -27.16
CA LEU A 399 8.50 -5.56 -28.47
C LEU A 399 7.70 -4.78 -29.50
N GLU A 400 6.37 -4.89 -29.49
CA GLU A 400 5.49 -4.09 -30.36
C GLU A 400 5.62 -2.60 -30.05
N THR A 401 5.65 -2.22 -28.77
CA THR A 401 5.91 -0.83 -28.35
C THR A 401 7.33 -0.39 -28.72
N ALA A 402 8.33 -1.27 -28.62
CA ALA A 402 9.73 -0.98 -28.94
C ALA A 402 9.97 -0.60 -30.40
N LEU A 403 9.04 -0.91 -31.31
CA LEU A 403 9.08 -0.43 -32.69
C LEU A 403 8.96 1.10 -32.80
N GLU A 404 8.33 1.73 -31.81
CA GLU A 404 8.04 3.16 -31.77
C GLU A 404 8.76 3.89 -30.60
N ASP A 405 9.10 3.16 -29.52
CA ASP A 405 9.75 3.68 -28.32
C ASP A 405 10.77 2.69 -27.75
N GLU A 406 12.07 2.95 -27.96
CA GLU A 406 13.16 2.06 -27.55
C GLU A 406 13.20 1.83 -26.03
N ASP A 407 12.69 2.77 -25.22
CA ASP A 407 12.63 2.64 -23.77
C ASP A 407 11.74 1.47 -23.31
N ALA A 408 10.82 1.00 -24.16
CA ALA A 408 10.03 -0.20 -23.90
C ALA A 408 10.90 -1.47 -23.74
N LEU A 409 12.10 -1.51 -24.34
CA LEU A 409 13.04 -2.63 -24.15
C LEU A 409 13.52 -2.74 -22.70
N ALA A 410 13.57 -1.63 -21.96
CA ALA A 410 13.94 -1.64 -20.54
C ALA A 410 12.96 -2.50 -19.71
N ARG A 411 11.70 -2.63 -20.14
CA ARG A 411 10.70 -3.49 -19.48
C ARG A 411 11.00 -4.96 -19.65
N ILE A 412 11.56 -5.38 -20.78
CA ILE A 412 11.99 -6.77 -21.00
C ILE A 412 13.18 -7.08 -20.08
N VAL A 413 14.13 -6.15 -19.98
CA VAL A 413 15.27 -6.28 -19.05
C VAL A 413 14.79 -6.32 -17.59
N GLU A 414 13.78 -5.51 -17.23
CA GLU A 414 13.15 -5.52 -15.89
C GLU A 414 12.64 -6.92 -15.53
N LEU A 415 11.96 -7.61 -16.46
CA LEU A 415 11.48 -8.99 -16.24
C LEU A 415 12.63 -9.97 -15.99
N GLU A 416 13.69 -9.91 -16.80
CA GLU A 416 14.85 -10.80 -16.63
C GLU A 416 15.58 -10.54 -15.30
N LEU A 417 15.71 -9.28 -14.91
CA LEU A 417 16.32 -8.90 -13.62
C LEU A 417 15.48 -9.41 -12.44
N LEU A 418 14.15 -9.39 -12.54
CA LEU A 418 13.25 -9.92 -11.51
C LEU A 418 13.37 -11.44 -11.39
N ASP A 419 13.44 -12.18 -12.49
CA ASP A 419 13.64 -13.64 -12.43
C ASP A 419 14.96 -13.98 -11.75
N HIS A 420 16.03 -13.27 -12.14
CA HIS A 420 17.35 -13.47 -11.56
C HIS A 420 17.35 -13.14 -10.06
N ALA A 421 16.66 -12.05 -9.68
CA ALA A 421 16.48 -11.67 -8.29
C ALA A 421 15.71 -12.74 -7.49
N VAL A 422 14.66 -13.34 -8.05
CA VAL A 422 13.92 -14.44 -7.41
C VAL A 422 14.83 -15.64 -7.16
N GLN A 423 15.67 -16.02 -8.14
CA GLN A 423 16.66 -17.09 -7.96
C GLN A 423 17.67 -16.77 -6.86
N GLN A 424 18.11 -15.52 -6.76
CA GLN A 424 18.99 -15.07 -5.66
C GLN A 424 18.27 -15.10 -4.30
N LEU A 425 16.99 -14.76 -4.24
CA LEU A 425 16.17 -14.79 -3.02
C LEU A 425 15.96 -16.23 -2.54
N LEU A 426 15.77 -17.17 -3.47
CA LEU A 426 15.72 -18.60 -3.17
C LEU A 426 17.08 -19.14 -2.71
N GLY A 427 18.18 -18.45 -2.97
CA GLY A 427 19.54 -18.94 -2.69
C GLY A 427 20.06 -19.93 -3.74
N GLU A 428 19.41 -20.01 -4.90
CA GLU A 428 19.81 -20.86 -6.03
C GLU A 428 21.00 -20.28 -6.81
N VAL A 429 21.21 -18.96 -6.69
CA VAL A 429 22.30 -18.22 -7.34
C VAL A 429 22.93 -17.25 -6.31
N PRO A 430 24.27 -17.12 -6.25
CA PRO A 430 24.96 -16.26 -5.29
C PRO A 430 24.55 -14.79 -5.35
#